data_AF-A0A919CWF8-F1
#
_entry.id   AF-A0A919CWF8-F1
#
_cell.length_a   1.000
_cell.length_b   1.000
_cell.length_c   1.000
_cell.angle_alpha   90.00
_cell.angle_beta   90.00
_cell.angle_gamma   90.00
#
_symmetry.space_group_name_H-M   'P 1'
#
loop_
_entity.id
_entity.type
_entity.pdbx_description
1 polymer ?
#
loop_
_entity_poly.entity_id
_entity_poly.type
_entity_poly.pdbx_seq_one_letter_code
_entity_poly.pdbx_strand_id
1 'polypeptide(L)' 'MRGESGQEPATGAERRLHLHHCPFREVAQRRPDIVCAIHLGLMRGTVETLRAPLAAEGLEPFVTPHLCVATLRRTDAG' A
#
# COMPACT_ATOMS: atom_id res chain seq x y z
N MET A 1 32.78 -26.99 -11.01
CA MET A 1 31.33 -26.85 -10.75
C MET A 1 31.10 -26.09 -9.46
N ARG A 2 31.22 -24.75 -9.48
CA ARG A 2 30.81 -23.90 -8.36
C ARG A 2 29.42 -23.38 -8.71
N GLY A 3 28.46 -23.69 -7.84
CA GLY A 3 27.05 -23.39 -8.01
C GLY A 3 26.80 -21.92 -8.24
N GLU A 4 25.99 -21.65 -9.25
CA GLU A 4 25.37 -20.37 -9.52
C GLU A 4 24.35 -20.13 -8.39
N SER A 5 24.76 -19.37 -7.37
CA SER A 5 23.85 -18.82 -6.39
C SER A 5 22.96 -17.81 -7.13
N GLY A 6 21.72 -18.21 -7.40
CA GLY A 6 20.68 -17.32 -7.89
C GLY A 6 20.53 -16.15 -6.94
N GLN A 7 20.79 -14.95 -7.47
CA GLN A 7 20.49 -13.71 -6.80
C GLN A 7 18.98 -13.51 -6.86
N GLU A 8 18.28 -13.96 -5.82
CA GLU A 8 16.88 -13.59 -5.61
C GLU A 8 16.81 -12.05 -5.52
N PRO A 9 15.96 -11.37 -6.29
CA PRO A 9 15.83 -9.93 -6.19
C PRO A 9 15.39 -9.62 -4.76
N ALA A 10 16.11 -8.72 -4.09
CA ALA A 10 15.69 -8.20 -2.80
C ALA A 10 14.44 -7.34 -3.00
N THR A 11 13.28 -7.98 -3.17
CA THR A 11 11.98 -7.33 -3.19
C THR A 11 11.89 -6.52 -1.91
N GLY A 12 11.98 -5.19 -2.03
CA GLY A 12 12.01 -4.28 -0.90
C GLY A 12 10.86 -4.63 0.04
N ALA A 13 11.19 -5.09 1.25
CA ALA A 13 10.25 -5.80 2.13
C ALA A 13 8.88 -5.09 2.19
N GLU A 14 7.83 -5.83 1.80
CA GLU A 14 6.44 -5.39 1.83
C GLU A 14 6.08 -4.96 3.25
N ARG A 15 5.31 -3.88 3.36
CA ARG A 15 4.76 -3.34 4.60
C ARG A 15 3.25 -3.18 4.41
N ARG A 16 2.49 -3.57 5.42
CA ARG A 16 1.04 -3.46 5.42
C ARG A 16 0.60 -2.37 6.38
N LEU A 17 -0.17 -1.41 5.88
CA LEU A 17 -0.75 -0.34 6.68
C LEU A 17 -2.24 -0.65 6.91
N HIS A 18 -2.62 -0.72 8.18
CA HIS A 18 -3.99 -1.00 8.59
C HIS A 18 -4.75 0.31 8.78
N LEU A 19 -5.77 0.52 7.98
CA LEU A 19 -6.64 1.69 8.02
C LEU A 19 -7.92 1.30 8.73
N HIS A 20 -8.04 1.76 9.97
CA HIS A 20 -9.23 1.60 10.78
C HIS A 20 -10.13 2.83 10.63
N HIS A 21 -11.44 2.60 10.53
CA HIS A 21 -12.47 3.65 10.52
C HIS A 21 -12.48 4.58 9.29
N CYS A 22 -12.87 4.04 8.13
CA CYS A 22 -13.20 4.86 6.95
C CYS A 22 -14.36 5.83 7.27
N PRO A 23 -14.16 7.16 7.22
CA PRO A 23 -15.22 8.13 7.54
C PRO A 23 -16.38 8.08 6.54
N PHE A 24 -16.11 7.61 5.32
CA PHE A 24 -17.10 7.47 4.25
C PHE A 24 -17.53 6.01 4.07
N ARG A 25 -17.51 5.19 5.13
CA ARG A 25 -17.76 3.73 5.06
C ARG A 25 -19.00 3.34 4.27
N GLU A 26 -20.12 4.03 4.47
CA GLU A 26 -21.36 3.70 3.76
C GLU A 26 -21.24 3.92 2.25
N VAL A 27 -20.61 5.03 1.85
CA VAL A 27 -20.34 5.33 0.44
C VAL A 27 -19.31 4.37 -0.13
N ALA A 28 -18.25 4.08 0.62
CA ALA A 28 -17.18 3.17 0.22
C ALA A 28 -17.66 1.72 0.06
N GLN A 29 -18.67 1.28 0.81
CA GLN A 29 -19.29 -0.05 0.60
C GLN A 29 -20.04 -0.11 -0.74
N ARG A 30 -20.61 1.00 -1.20
CA ARG A 30 -21.33 1.07 -2.49
C ARG A 30 -20.38 1.34 -3.66
N ARG A 31 -19.32 2.14 -3.43
CA ARG A 31 -18.38 2.67 -4.43
C ARG A 31 -16.94 2.64 -3.91
N PRO A 32 -16.36 1.46 -3.69
CA PRO A 32 -14.99 1.33 -3.19
C PRO A 32 -13.98 1.87 -4.20
N ASP A 33 -14.26 1.75 -5.50
CA ASP A 33 -13.44 2.23 -6.60
C ASP A 33 -13.13 3.74 -6.50
N ILE A 34 -14.07 4.54 -6.00
CA ILE A 34 -13.88 5.98 -5.82
C ILE A 34 -13.21 6.27 -4.49
N VAL A 35 -13.83 5.85 -3.38
CA VAL A 35 -13.41 6.28 -2.04
C VAL A 35 -12.03 5.70 -1.68
N CYS A 36 -11.78 4.44 -2.02
CA CYS A 36 -10.51 3.79 -1.72
C CYS A 36 -9.39 4.31 -2.63
N ALA A 37 -9.70 4.70 -3.88
CA ALA A 37 -8.73 5.36 -4.75
C ALA A 37 -8.28 6.71 -4.20
N ILE A 38 -9.18 7.48 -3.56
CA ILE A 38 -8.82 8.73 -2.87
C ILE A 38 -7.80 8.46 -1.76
N HIS A 39 -8.06 7.48 -0.89
CA HIS A 39 -7.10 7.11 0.17
C HIS A 39 -5.73 6.71 -0.41
N LEU A 40 -5.71 5.90 -1.48
CA LEU A 40 -4.47 5.50 -2.13
C LEU A 40 -3.73 6.69 -2.74
N GLY A 41 -4.44 7.62 -3.39
CA GLY A 41 -3.88 8.86 -3.90
C GLY A 41 -3.26 9.72 -2.79
N LEU A 42 -3.94 9.88 -1.66
CA LEU A 42 -3.42 10.61 -0.51
C LEU A 42 -2.17 9.96 0.08
N MET A 43 -2.14 8.63 0.20
CA MET A 43 -0.96 7.91 0.65
C MET A 43 0.22 8.10 -0.31
N ARG A 44 0.00 7.98 -1.63
CA ARG A 44 1.02 8.21 -2.66
C ARG A 44 1.59 9.63 -2.58
N GLY A 45 0.73 10.64 -2.55
CA GLY A 45 1.16 12.03 -2.45
C GLY A 45 1.89 12.35 -1.12
N THR A 46 1.49 11.73 -0.02
CA THR A 46 2.18 11.88 1.28
C THR A 46 3.59 11.31 1.23
N VAL A 47 3.73 10.08 0.73
CA VAL A 47 5.02 9.40 0.58
C VAL A 47 5.96 10.21 -0.32
N GLU A 48 5.44 10.73 -1.44
CA GLU A 48 6.18 11.60 -2.35
C GLU A 48 6.61 12.92 -1.69
N THR A 49 5.68 13.60 -1.01
CA THR A 49 5.94 14.88 -0.33
C THR A 49 7.00 14.74 0.76
N LEU A 50 6.96 13.63 1.51
CA LEU A 50 7.94 13.33 2.56
C LEU A 50 9.25 12.77 2.02
N ARG A 51 9.35 12.50 0.71
CA ARG A 51 10.47 11.77 0.09
C ARG A 51 10.81 10.48 0.85
N ALA A 52 9.77 9.81 1.34
CA ALA A 52 9.95 8.59 2.10
C ALA A 52 10.45 7.46 1.17
N PRO A 53 11.32 6.54 1.64
CA PRO A 53 11.80 5.41 0.84
C PRO A 53 10.73 4.30 0.75
N LEU A 54 9.52 4.68 0.36
CA LEU A 54 8.35 3.82 0.27
C LEU A 54 7.60 4.14 -1.02
N ALA A 55 6.78 3.21 -1.48
CA ALA A 55 5.78 3.41 -2.52
C ALA A 55 4.46 2.80 -2.04
N ALA A 56 3.36 3.54 -2.19
CA ALA A 56 2.02 3.02 -1.92
C ALA A 56 1.44 2.36 -3.17
N GLU A 57 1.38 1.03 -3.15
CA GLU A 57 1.10 0.22 -4.35
C GLU A 57 -0.40 -0.02 -4.52
N GLY A 58 -1.10 -0.31 -3.44
CA GLY A 58 -2.52 -0.63 -3.49
C GLY A 58 -3.23 -0.49 -2.14
N LEU A 59 -4.56 -0.61 -2.20
CA LEU A 59 -5.44 -0.60 -1.04
C LEU A 59 -6.50 -1.68 -1.21
N GLU A 60 -6.48 -2.67 -0.33
CA GLU A 60 -7.50 -3.71 -0.24
C GLU A 60 -8.60 -3.27 0.75
N PRO A 61 -9.83 -3.02 0.27
CA PRO A 61 -10.90 -2.51 1.10
C PRO A 61 -11.63 -3.64 1.85
N PHE A 62 -12.05 -3.35 3.07
CA PHE A 62 -12.97 -4.19 3.85
C PHE A 62 -12.54 -5.66 4.04
N VAL A 63 -11.24 -5.92 4.22
CA VAL A 63 -10.73 -7.27 4.58
C VAL A 63 -11.40 -7.80 5.86
N THR A 64 -11.83 -6.88 6.73
CA THR A 64 -12.86 -7.09 7.74
C THR A 64 -13.81 -5.89 7.70
N PRO A 65 -14.97 -5.92 8.39
CA PRO A 65 -16.00 -4.89 8.26
C PRO A 65 -15.53 -3.44 8.49
N HIS A 66 -14.43 -3.23 9.22
CA HIS A 66 -13.91 -1.91 9.59
C HIS A 66 -12.42 -1.72 9.27
N LEU A 67 -11.82 -2.60 8.46
CA LEU A 67 -10.40 -2.59 8.15
C LEU A 67 -10.16 -2.58 6.65
N CYS A 68 -9.33 -1.66 6.19
CA CYS A 68 -8.70 -1.72 4.88
C CYS A 68 -7.19 -1.90 5.06
N VAL A 69 -6.54 -2.57 4.12
CA VAL A 69 -5.10 -2.84 4.18
C VAL A 69 -4.44 -2.22 2.97
N ALA A 70 -3.57 -1.23 3.20
CA ALA A 70 -2.73 -0.69 2.14
C ALA A 70 -1.40 -1.44 2.09
N THR A 71 -0.93 -1.71 0.88
CA THR A 71 0.38 -2.31 0.64
C THR A 71 1.38 -1.21 0.31
N LEU A 72 2.43 -1.13 1.11
CA LEU A 72 3.57 -0.24 0.91
C LEU A 72 4.80 -1.09 0.60
N ARG A 73 5.55 -0.72 -0.42
CA ARG A 73 6.83 -1.36 -0.75
C ARG A 73 7.96 -0.40 -0.42
N ARG A 74 9.06 -0.92 0.15
CA ARG A 74 10.28 -0.12 0.25
C ARG A 74 10.85 0.10 -1.15
N THR A 75 11.03 1.36 -1.51
CA THR A 75 11.85 1.72 -2.66
C THR A 75 13.28 1.77 -2.20
N ASP A 76 14.16 1.09 -2.92
CA ASP A 76 15.59 1.37 -2.89
C ASP A 76 15.76 2.86 -3.21
N ALA A 77 16.15 3.63 -2.19
CA ALA A 77 16.63 4.98 -2.41
C ALA A 77 17.95 4.84 -3.18
N GLY A 78 17.91 5.13 -4.48
CA GLY A 78 19.10 5.31 -5.30
C GLY A 78 19.91 6.51 -4.85
#